data_AF-A0A7J4V1S9-F1
#
_entry.id   AF-A0A7J4V1S9-F1
#
_cell.length_a   1.000
_cell.length_b   1.000
_cell.length_c   1.000
_cell.angle_alpha   90.00
_cell.angle_beta   90.00
_cell.angle_gamma   90.00
#
_symmetry.space_group_name_H-M   'P 1'
#
loop_
_entity.id
_entity.type
_entity.pdbx_description
1 polymer ?
#
loop_
_entity_poly.entity_id
_entity_poly.type
_entity_poly.pdbx_seq_one_letter_code
_entity_poly.pdbx_strand_id
1 'polypeptide(L)'
;MSYEGMGEMTAYDIEELVSQAESGGVTLADVFSSKLSAEDMERMQQDLTKKMAENYKAIEGFMADVEVPSLADLSNLSDTDLDEIQGEIIAALSDDVACARP
;
A
#
# COMPACT_ATOMS: atom_id res chain seq x y z
N MET A 1 -32.87 15.52 -12.08
CA MET A 1 -31.90 15.28 -10.99
C MET A 1 -31.28 13.93 -11.29
N SER A 2 -30.08 13.95 -11.85
CA SER A 2 -29.39 12.75 -12.33
C SER A 2 -28.26 12.47 -11.36
N TYR A 3 -28.44 11.43 -10.54
CA TYR A 3 -27.37 10.84 -9.75
C TYR A 3 -27.20 9.40 -10.22
N GLU A 4 -26.76 9.24 -11.47
CA GLU A 4 -26.19 7.98 -11.96
C GLU A 4 -24.70 8.02 -11.63
N GLY A 5 -24.41 7.68 -10.37
CA GLY A 5 -23.06 7.49 -9.85
C GLY A 5 -22.95 6.12 -9.18
N MET A 6 -23.57 5.10 -9.77
CA MET A 6 -23.21 3.72 -9.47
C MET A 6 -21.91 3.46 -10.24
N GLY A 7 -20.76 3.61 -9.56
CA GLY A 7 -19.54 2.98 -10.04
C GLY A 7 -19.86 1.50 -10.22
N GLU A 8 -19.71 0.98 -11.44
CA GLU A 8 -19.77 -0.45 -11.72
C GLU A 8 -18.71 -1.12 -10.84
N MET A 9 -19.12 -1.61 -9.67
CA MET A 9 -18.32 -2.55 -8.89
C MET A 9 -18.10 -3.75 -9.80
N THR A 10 -16.84 -4.05 -10.10
CA THR A 10 -16.46 -5.36 -10.61
C THR A 10 -17.14 -6.42 -9.74
N ALA A 11 -17.70 -7.46 -10.36
CA ALA A 11 -18.46 -8.48 -9.64
C ALA A 11 -17.62 -9.26 -8.62
N TYR A 12 -16.30 -9.05 -8.62
CA TYR A 12 -15.33 -9.75 -7.79
C TYR A 12 -14.28 -8.76 -7.26
N ASP A 13 -14.11 -8.69 -5.94
CA ASP A 13 -12.98 -8.02 -5.31
C ASP A 13 -11.74 -8.94 -5.35
N ILE A 14 -10.55 -8.36 -5.51
CA ILE A 14 -9.29 -9.12 -5.53
C ILE A 14 -9.09 -9.91 -4.23
N GLU A 15 -9.53 -9.33 -3.10
CA GLU A 15 -9.46 -9.93 -1.77
C GLU A 15 -10.35 -11.18 -1.67
N GLU A 16 -11.51 -11.16 -2.32
CA GLU A 16 -12.41 -12.30 -2.38
C GLU A 16 -11.82 -13.42 -3.24
N LEU A 17 -11.20 -13.07 -4.38
CA LEU A 17 -10.56 -14.03 -5.28
C LEU A 17 -9.34 -14.69 -4.63
N VAL A 18 -8.56 -13.93 -3.84
CA VAL A 18 -7.43 -14.46 -3.05
C VAL A 18 -7.94 -15.42 -1.98
N SER A 19 -8.95 -15.04 -1.21
CA SER A 19 -9.56 -15.90 -0.19
C SER A 19 -10.09 -17.22 -0.79
N GLN A 20 -10.65 -17.16 -1.99
CA GLN A 20 -11.09 -18.35 -2.72
C GLN A 20 -9.92 -19.23 -3.20
N ALA A 21 -8.81 -18.63 -3.64
CA ALA A 21 -7.62 -19.37 -4.02
C ALA A 21 -7.03 -20.11 -2.81
N GLU A 22 -6.91 -19.44 -1.68
CA GLU A 22 -6.39 -19.99 -0.42
C GLU A 22 -7.27 -21.12 0.11
N SER A 23 -8.58 -20.90 0.19
CA SER A 23 -9.53 -21.91 0.66
C SER A 23 -9.64 -23.11 -0.29
N GLY A 24 -9.43 -22.90 -1.59
CA GLY A 24 -9.40 -23.94 -2.61
C GLY A 24 -8.07 -24.69 -2.72
N GLY A 25 -6.99 -24.19 -2.11
CA GLY A 25 -5.65 -24.73 -2.29
C GLY A 25 -5.15 -24.63 -3.73
N VAL A 26 -5.65 -23.65 -4.49
CA VAL A 26 -5.31 -23.40 -5.89
C VAL A 26 -4.60 -22.06 -6.02
N THR A 27 -3.99 -21.82 -7.19
CA THR A 27 -3.37 -20.52 -7.42
C THR A 27 -4.41 -19.46 -7.77
N LEU A 28 -4.09 -18.20 -7.51
CA LEU A 28 -4.92 -17.08 -7.95
C LEU A 28 -5.07 -17.05 -9.48
N ALA A 29 -4.06 -17.50 -10.23
CA ALA A 29 -4.12 -17.62 -11.68
C ALA A 29 -5.19 -18.64 -12.13
N ASP A 30 -5.33 -19.75 -11.41
CA ASP A 30 -6.38 -20.76 -11.67
C ASP A 30 -7.77 -20.16 -11.43
N VAL A 31 -7.93 -19.36 -10.37
CA VAL A 31 -9.18 -18.66 -10.08
C VAL A 31 -9.51 -17.64 -11.17
N PHE A 32 -8.53 -16.83 -11.61
CA PHE A 32 -8.72 -15.88 -12.69
C PHE A 32 -9.14 -16.57 -13.99
N SER A 33 -8.43 -17.62 -14.39
CA SER A 33 -8.72 -18.33 -15.63
C SER A 33 -10.07 -19.06 -15.64
N SER A 34 -10.59 -19.42 -14.47
CA SER A 34 -11.84 -20.18 -14.34
C SER A 34 -13.08 -19.31 -14.11
N LYS A 35 -12.90 -18.09 -13.57
CA LYS A 35 -14.02 -17.25 -13.12
C LYS A 35 -14.13 -15.91 -13.85
N LEU A 36 -13.05 -15.40 -14.41
CA LEU A 36 -13.03 -14.06 -14.99
C LEU A 36 -12.96 -14.12 -16.51
N SER A 37 -13.81 -13.33 -17.14
CA SER A 37 -13.61 -13.00 -18.55
C SER A 37 -12.44 -12.04 -18.71
N ALA A 38 -11.98 -11.86 -19.95
CA ALA A 38 -10.98 -10.84 -20.26
C ALA A 38 -11.44 -9.42 -19.89
N GLU A 39 -12.72 -9.13 -20.08
CA GLU A 39 -13.32 -7.84 -19.71
C GLU A 39 -13.35 -7.64 -18.19
N ASP A 40 -13.65 -8.70 -17.41
CA ASP A 40 -13.63 -8.63 -15.94
C ASP A 40 -12.21 -8.36 -15.42
N MET A 41 -11.20 -9.01 -16.02
CA MET A 41 -9.80 -8.76 -15.67
C MET A 41 -9.37 -7.33 -15.99
N GLU A 42 -9.78 -6.79 -17.14
CA GLU A 42 -9.46 -5.41 -17.53
C GLU A 42 -10.10 -4.39 -16.58
N ARG A 43 -11.38 -4.58 -16.22
CA ARG A 43 -12.06 -3.73 -15.23
C ARG A 43 -11.37 -3.78 -13.86
N MET A 44 -11.01 -4.97 -13.40
CA MET A 44 -10.31 -5.13 -12.12
C MET A 44 -8.95 -4.43 -12.12
N GLN A 45 -8.20 -4.52 -13.23
CA GLN A 45 -6.93 -3.79 -13.37
C GLN A 45 -7.12 -2.28 -13.30
N GLN A 46 -8.18 -1.74 -13.93
CA GLN A 46 -8.51 -0.33 -13.85
C GLN A 46 -8.86 0.10 -12.42
N ASP A 47 -9.68 -0.69 -11.72
CA ASP A 47 -10.06 -0.44 -10.32
C ASP A 47 -8.85 -0.43 -9.39
N LEU A 48 -7.95 -1.42 -9.52
CA LEU A 48 -6.71 -1.50 -8.74
C LEU A 48 -5.80 -0.30 -9.03
N THR A 49 -5.65 0.07 -10.30
CA THR A 49 -4.83 1.23 -10.68
C THR A 49 -5.37 2.51 -10.05
N LYS A 50 -6.70 2.69 -10.04
CA LYS A 50 -7.36 3.83 -9.42
C LYS A 50 -7.15 3.85 -7.89
N LYS A 51 -7.39 2.72 -7.21
CA LYS A 51 -7.14 2.59 -5.75
C LYS A 51 -5.68 2.92 -5.41
N MET A 52 -4.73 2.43 -6.20
CA MET A 52 -3.31 2.75 -6.01
C MET A 52 -3.01 4.24 -6.19
N ALA A 53 -3.56 4.87 -7.24
CA ALA A 53 -3.37 6.30 -7.48
C ALA A 53 -3.96 7.17 -6.34
N GLU A 54 -5.12 6.80 -5.82
CA GLU A 54 -5.74 7.46 -4.67
C GLU A 54 -4.88 7.31 -3.40
N ASN A 55 -4.34 6.11 -3.15
CA ASN A 55 -3.41 5.88 -2.03
C ASN A 55 -2.11 6.68 -2.17
N TYR A 56 -1.51 6.73 -3.37
CA TYR A 56 -0.32 7.56 -3.59
C TYR A 56 -0.60 9.03 -3.30
N LYS A 57 -1.74 9.55 -3.77
CA LYS A 57 -2.15 10.93 -3.48
C LYS A 57 -2.37 11.17 -1.99
N ALA A 58 -2.89 10.19 -1.26
CA ALA A 58 -3.04 10.29 0.19
C ALA A 58 -1.67 10.32 0.90
N ILE A 59 -0.70 9.52 0.46
CA ILE A 59 0.68 9.53 0.97
C ILE A 59 1.34 10.88 0.66
N GLU A 60 1.24 11.38 -0.56
CA GLU A 60 1.75 12.71 -0.92
C GLU A 60 1.14 13.80 -0.02
N GLY A 61 -0.16 13.74 0.25
CA GLY A 61 -0.84 14.65 1.17
C GLY A 61 -0.35 14.52 2.61
N PHE A 62 -0.14 13.30 3.10
CA PHE A 62 0.40 13.05 4.43
C PHE A 62 1.85 13.55 4.57
N MET A 63 2.66 13.36 3.53
CA MET A 63 4.06 13.79 3.49
C MET A 63 4.23 15.27 3.12
N ALA A 64 3.18 15.98 2.71
CA ALA A 64 3.26 17.37 2.26
C ALA A 64 3.79 18.32 3.34
N ASP A 65 3.48 18.03 4.61
CA ASP A 65 3.90 18.83 5.76
C ASP A 65 5.17 18.28 6.45
N VAL A 66 5.75 17.20 5.92
CA VAL A 66 7.01 16.64 6.43
C VAL A 66 8.17 17.43 5.83
N GLU A 67 8.72 18.33 6.62
CA GLU A 67 9.93 19.06 6.24
C GLU A 67 11.13 18.11 6.27
N VAL A 68 11.60 17.71 5.09
CA VAL A 68 12.80 16.88 4.98
C VAL A 68 14.02 17.79 5.11
N PRO A 69 14.85 17.64 6.17
CA PRO A 69 16.02 18.48 6.35
C PRO A 69 16.98 18.30 5.19
N SER A 70 17.57 19.40 4.72
CA SER A 70 18.57 19.33 3.66
C SER A 70 19.87 18.71 4.17
N LEU A 71 20.70 18.20 3.26
CA LEU A 71 22.04 17.71 3.62
C LEU A 71 22.91 18.78 4.31
N ALA A 72 22.64 20.07 4.04
CA ALA A 72 23.31 21.17 4.71
C ALA A 72 22.85 21.33 6.17
N ASP A 73 21.56 21.12 6.44
CA ASP A 73 20.99 21.15 7.79
C ASP A 73 21.54 19.99 8.63
N LEU A 74 21.68 18.82 8.01
CA LEU A 74 22.30 17.65 8.65
C LEU A 74 23.80 17.84 8.92
N SER A 75 24.51 18.61 8.08
CA SER A 75 25.95 18.86 8.28
C SER A 75 26.27 19.86 9.39
N ASN A 76 25.27 20.59 9.88
CA ASN A 76 25.39 21.51 11.02
C ASN A 76 25.03 20.85 12.37
N LEU A 77 24.60 19.59 12.35
CA LEU A 77 24.31 18.82 13.55
C LEU A 77 25.60 18.52 14.32
N SER A 78 25.53 18.60 15.65
CA SER A 78 26.65 18.17 16.49
C SER A 78 26.72 16.65 16.54
N ASP A 79 27.89 16.10 16.91
CA ASP A 79 28.06 14.64 17.09
C ASP A 79 27.03 14.06 18.07
N THR A 80 26.63 14.85 19.08
CA THR A 80 25.59 14.46 20.05
C THR A 80 24.21 14.33 19.39
N ASP A 81 23.86 15.25 18.48
CA ASP A 81 22.58 15.21 17.77
C ASP A 81 22.55 14.04 16.77
N LEU A 82 23.70 13.72 16.17
CA LEU A 82 23.84 12.56 15.28
C LEU A 82 23.72 11.23 16.03
N ASP A 83 24.24 11.16 17.27
CA ASP A 83 24.11 9.99 18.13
C ASP A 83 22.66 9.79 18.62
N GLU A 84 21.94 10.88 18.90
CA GLU A 84 20.51 10.84 19.28
C GLU A 84 19.64 10.36 18.11
N ILE A 85 19.85 10.88 16.90
CA ILE A 85 19.17 10.40 15.68
C ILE A 85 19.45 8.92 15.42
N GLN A 86 20.70 8.46 15.58
CA GLN A 86 21.02 7.04 15.45
C GLN A 86 20.29 6.18 16.49
N GLY A 87 20.17 6.67 17.73
CA GLY A 87 19.40 6.02 18.78
C GLY A 87 17.93 5.87 18.42
N GLU A 88 17.29 6.92 17.91
CA GLU A 88 15.90 6.91 17.48
C GLU A 88 15.66 5.98 16.29
N ILE A 89 16.57 5.96 15.30
CA ILE A 89 16.50 5.04 14.16
C ILE A 89 16.61 3.59 14.63
N ILE A 90 17.54 3.29 15.53
CA ILE A 90 17.71 1.94 16.09
C ILE A 90 16.47 1.52 16.88
N ALA A 91 15.86 2.44 17.65
CA ALA A 91 14.64 2.17 18.40
C ALA A 91 13.45 1.89 17.47
N ALA A 92 13.25 2.72 16.44
CA ALA A 92 12.19 2.54 15.45
C ALA A 92 12.32 1.20 14.69
N LEU A 93 13.55 0.82 14.32
CA LEU A 93 13.82 -0.47 13.67
C LEU A 93 13.72 -1.68 14.62
N SER A 94 13.84 -1.46 15.93
CA SER A 94 13.75 -2.52 16.93
C SER A 94 12.31 -2.92 17.25
N ASP A 95 11.34 -2.00 17.14
CA ASP A 95 9.92 -2.30 17.34
C ASP A 95 9.36 -3.22 16.23
N ASP A 96 9.91 -3.17 15.01
CA ASP A 96 9.57 -4.12 13.94
C ASP A 96 10.08 -5.56 14.21
N VAL A 97 11.12 -5.72 15.04
CA VAL A 97 11.67 -7.04 15.39
C VAL A 97 10.86 -7.69 16.53
N ALA A 98 10.15 -6.91 17.35
CA ALA A 98 9.33 -7.42 18.45
C ALA A 98 7.99 -8.01 17.98
N CYS A 99 7.45 -7.55 16.85
CA CYS A 99 6.23 -8.11 16.23
C CYS A 99 6.50 -9.33 15.33
N ALA A 100 7.77 -9.68 15.10
CA ALA A 100 8.19 -10.83 14.31
C ALA A 100 8.78 -11.97 15.17
N ARG A 101 8.01 -12.46 16.15
CA ARG A 101 8.23 -13.80 16.73
C ARG A 101 6.89 -14.53 16.92
N PRO A 102 6.83 -15.84 16.61
CA PRO A 102 5.61 -16.65 16.64
C PRO A 102 5.04 -16.85 18.04
#